data_AF-A0A8X6UR55-F1
#
_entry.id   AF-A0A8X6UR55-F1
#
_cell.length_a   1.000
_cell.length_b   1.000
_cell.length_c   1.000
_cell.angle_alpha   90.00
_cell.angle_beta   90.00
_cell.angle_gamma   90.00
#
_symmetry.space_group_name_H-M   'P 1'
#
loop_
_entity.id
_entity.type
_entity.pdbx_description
1 polymer ?
#
loop_
_entity_poly.entity_id
_entity_poly.type
_entity_poly.pdbx_seq_one_letter_code
_entity_poly.pdbx_strand_id
1 'polypeptide(L)'
;MLLKKENNFELNELLRFVAIKEECVNPIAKRLGTALRNKFKEWRVKGVTLGGRKQGSLTDAAVTKLQNFYRKAIVDNVPEVDNIKTSILATIFHCMSTDAKPMQSKCPEGKLSWSFYNRAEADNKVPGSHKSMKTKLSEEVVAKILPMYQHLASKEILLTCVSGKTQNTNESLHSCVWRKCSKDVFA
;
A
#
# COMPACT_ATOMS: atom_id res chain seq x y z
N MET A 1 19.32 -27.13 43.86
CA MET A 1 18.26 -26.91 42.86
C MET A 1 17.86 -25.45 42.97
N LEU A 2 17.66 -24.74 41.85
CA LEU A 2 17.55 -23.27 41.68
C LEU A 2 18.86 -22.60 41.28
N LEU A 3 18.75 -21.57 40.44
CA LEU A 3 19.79 -20.91 39.62
C LEU A 3 20.03 -21.53 38.24
N LYS A 4 18.99 -21.60 37.39
CA LYS A 4 19.16 -21.64 35.92
C LYS A 4 17.92 -21.26 35.09
N LYS A 5 16.94 -20.54 35.66
CA LYS A 5 15.70 -20.17 34.94
C LYS A 5 15.48 -18.67 34.71
N GLU A 6 16.20 -17.78 35.39
CA GLU A 6 15.94 -16.33 35.28
C GLU A 6 16.71 -15.64 34.14
N ASN A 7 17.79 -16.23 33.63
CA ASN A 7 18.58 -15.59 32.56
C ASN A 7 18.00 -15.70 31.14
N ASN A 8 17.03 -16.58 30.88
CA ASN A 8 16.49 -16.76 29.51
C ASN A 8 15.34 -15.79 29.17
N PHE A 9 14.76 -15.11 30.16
CA PHE A 9 13.71 -14.11 29.93
C PHE A 9 14.34 -12.78 29.52
N GLU A 10 15.36 -12.30 30.27
CA GLU A 10 16.07 -11.06 29.94
C GLU A 10 16.94 -11.17 28.68
N LEU A 11 17.54 -12.33 28.40
CA LEU A 11 18.29 -12.54 27.14
C LEU A 11 17.38 -12.52 25.90
N ASN A 12 16.10 -12.92 26.02
CA ASN A 12 15.12 -12.80 24.94
C ASN A 12 14.58 -11.38 24.79
N GLU A 13 14.62 -10.58 25.86
CA GLU A 13 14.23 -9.17 25.85
C GLU A 13 15.33 -8.29 25.24
N LEU A 14 16.60 -8.63 25.48
CA LEU A 14 17.77 -8.00 24.87
C LEU A 14 18.01 -8.38 23.40
N LEU A 15 17.44 -9.49 22.90
CA LEU A 15 17.56 -9.92 21.50
C LEU A 15 16.59 -9.21 20.53
N ARG A 16 15.79 -8.23 20.97
CA ARG A 16 14.72 -7.63 20.15
C ARG A 16 14.95 -6.18 19.71
N PHE A 17 16.17 -5.65 19.81
CA PHE A 17 16.52 -4.45 19.02
C PHE A 17 16.88 -4.85 17.59
N VAL A 18 15.90 -5.35 16.84
CA VAL A 18 16.01 -5.35 15.38
C VAL A 18 15.95 -3.88 14.98
N ALA A 19 17.09 -3.30 14.62
CA ALA A 19 17.14 -1.96 14.06
C ALA A 19 16.37 -1.97 12.73
N ILE A 20 15.14 -1.45 12.75
CA ILE A 20 14.32 -1.30 11.54
C ILE A 20 14.77 -0.02 10.85
N LYS A 21 15.28 -0.15 9.63
CA LYS A 21 15.59 1.01 8.80
C LYS A 21 14.28 1.75 8.50
N GLU A 22 14.21 3.00 8.95
CA GLU A 22 13.09 3.89 8.64
C GLU A 22 13.09 4.23 7.13
N GLU A 23 11.93 4.15 6.51
CA GLU A 23 11.69 4.46 5.11
C GLU A 23 10.56 5.47 4.97
N CYS A 24 10.74 6.41 4.03
CA CYS A 24 9.70 7.37 3.70
C CYS A 24 8.57 6.70 2.88
N VAL A 25 7.36 7.21 3.03
CA VAL A 25 6.15 6.66 2.39
C VAL A 25 6.23 6.72 0.85
N ASN A 26 6.81 7.78 0.26
CA ASN A 26 6.86 7.91 -1.20
C ASN A 26 7.69 6.80 -1.86
N PRO A 27 8.92 6.48 -1.40
CA PRO A 27 9.65 5.29 -1.85
C PRO A 27 8.84 4.00 -1.77
N ILE A 28 8.18 3.72 -0.64
CA ILE A 28 7.39 2.49 -0.47
C ILE A 28 6.20 2.46 -1.45
N ALA A 29 5.48 3.57 -1.60
CA ALA A 29 4.40 3.67 -2.57
C ALA A 29 4.90 3.46 -4.02
N LYS A 30 6.08 3.97 -4.37
CA LYS A 30 6.71 3.70 -5.67
C LYS A 30 7.02 2.20 -5.86
N ARG A 31 7.42 1.47 -4.80
CA ARG A 31 7.60 0.01 -4.87
C ARG A 31 6.34 -0.70 -5.31
N LEU A 32 5.16 -0.30 -4.80
CA LEU A 32 3.87 -0.85 -5.26
C LEU A 32 3.65 -0.60 -6.76
N GLY A 33 3.85 0.63 -7.23
CA GLY A 33 3.69 0.98 -8.64
C GLY A 33 4.59 0.12 -9.56
N THR A 34 5.86 -0.03 -9.18
CA THR A 34 6.82 -0.89 -9.88
C THR A 34 6.40 -2.36 -9.83
N ALA A 35 5.98 -2.87 -8.67
CA ALA A 35 5.56 -4.25 -8.50
C ALA A 35 4.33 -4.60 -9.37
N LEU A 36 3.35 -3.69 -9.47
CA LEU A 36 2.19 -3.85 -10.35
C LEU A 36 2.58 -3.93 -11.82
N ARG A 37 3.47 -3.04 -12.27
CA ARG A 37 3.99 -3.04 -13.65
C ARG A 37 4.78 -4.31 -13.96
N ASN A 38 5.55 -4.81 -12.99
CA ASN A 38 6.29 -6.07 -13.13
C ASN A 38 5.35 -7.27 -13.17
N LYS A 39 4.30 -7.30 -12.34
CA LYS A 39 3.27 -8.36 -12.38
C LYS A 39 2.53 -8.37 -13.71
N PHE A 40 2.22 -7.22 -14.28
CA PHE A 40 1.68 -7.14 -15.64
C PHE A 40 2.59 -7.82 -16.67
N LYS A 41 3.90 -7.51 -16.64
CA LYS A 41 4.88 -8.14 -17.55
C LYS A 41 4.98 -9.66 -17.33
N GLU A 42 5.02 -10.10 -16.08
CA GLU A 42 5.09 -11.52 -15.72
C GLU A 42 3.91 -12.31 -16.29
N TRP A 43 2.68 -11.84 -16.09
CA TRP A 43 1.48 -12.52 -16.58
C TRP A 43 1.35 -12.45 -18.10
N ARG A 44 1.83 -11.37 -18.72
CA ARG A 44 1.86 -11.26 -20.19
C ARG A 44 2.71 -12.35 -20.82
N VAL A 45 3.87 -12.68 -20.25
CA VAL A 45 4.72 -13.79 -20.73
C VAL A 45 4.02 -15.14 -20.60
N LYS A 46 3.13 -15.28 -19.62
CA LYS A 46 2.30 -16.48 -19.39
C LYS A 46 1.01 -16.50 -20.25
N GLY A 47 0.89 -15.61 -21.23
CA GLY A 47 -0.29 -15.50 -22.11
C GLY A 47 -1.51 -14.81 -21.51
N VAL A 48 -1.40 -14.26 -20.29
CA VAL A 48 -2.51 -13.58 -19.59
C VAL A 48 -2.30 -12.07 -19.63
N THR A 49 -3.21 -11.33 -20.28
CA THR A 49 -3.12 -9.87 -20.38
C THR A 49 -3.97 -9.20 -19.29
N LEU A 50 -3.32 -8.62 -18.27
CA LEU A 50 -4.01 -7.90 -17.19
C LEU A 50 -4.40 -6.46 -17.56
N GLY A 51 -3.81 -5.90 -18.61
CA GLY A 51 -4.00 -4.52 -19.07
C GLY A 51 -4.94 -4.41 -20.26
N GLY A 52 -4.99 -3.24 -20.90
CA GLY A 52 -5.77 -3.00 -22.11
C GLY A 52 -6.91 -1.99 -21.93
N ARG A 53 -7.78 -1.91 -22.93
CA ARG A 53 -8.90 -0.94 -22.99
C ARG A 53 -10.17 -1.42 -22.28
N LYS A 54 -10.22 -2.69 -21.86
CA LYS A 54 -11.37 -3.26 -21.17
C LYS A 54 -11.52 -2.61 -19.79
N GLN A 55 -12.76 -2.34 -19.38
CA GLN A 55 -13.04 -1.91 -18.02
C GLN A 55 -12.58 -2.99 -17.03
N GLY A 56 -11.92 -2.57 -15.95
CA GLY A 56 -11.34 -3.50 -14.98
C GLY A 56 -9.89 -3.90 -15.26
N SER A 57 -9.31 -3.48 -16.39
CA SER A 57 -7.91 -3.74 -16.70
C SER A 57 -6.94 -2.90 -15.85
N LEU A 58 -5.79 -3.48 -15.54
CA LEU A 58 -4.66 -2.83 -14.88
C LEU A 58 -3.92 -1.91 -15.87
N THR A 59 -4.47 -0.72 -16.10
CA THR A 59 -3.83 0.33 -16.92
C THR A 59 -2.82 1.13 -16.11
N ASP A 60 -1.94 1.88 -16.78
CA ASP A 60 -0.98 2.79 -16.13
C ASP A 60 -1.67 3.83 -15.23
N ALA A 61 -2.83 4.32 -15.66
CA ALA A 61 -3.66 5.23 -14.87
C ALA A 61 -4.21 4.53 -13.62
N ALA A 62 -4.65 3.27 -13.74
CA ALA A 62 -5.08 2.46 -12.59
C ALA A 62 -3.91 2.21 -11.62
N VAL A 63 -2.72 1.85 -12.11
CA VAL A 63 -1.51 1.68 -11.30
C VAL A 63 -1.18 2.97 -10.53
N THR A 64 -1.25 4.12 -11.19
CA THR A 64 -1.00 5.43 -10.57
C THR A 64 -2.01 5.73 -9.47
N LYS A 65 -3.28 5.40 -9.68
CA LYS A 65 -4.33 5.57 -8.66
C LYS A 65 -4.15 4.63 -7.48
N LEU A 66 -3.84 3.36 -7.73
CA LEU A 66 -3.54 2.36 -6.69
C LEU A 66 -2.34 2.77 -5.84
N GLN A 67 -1.27 3.28 -6.47
CA GLN A 67 -0.11 3.82 -5.76
C GLN A 67 -0.50 5.00 -4.85
N ASN A 68 -1.36 5.90 -5.31
CA ASN A 68 -1.84 7.02 -4.51
C ASN A 68 -2.74 6.59 -3.35
N PHE A 69 -3.62 5.60 -3.58
CA PHE A 69 -4.46 5.03 -2.52
C PHE A 69 -3.62 4.35 -1.45
N TYR A 70 -2.61 3.57 -1.85
CA TYR A 70 -1.66 2.95 -0.93
C TYR A 70 -0.91 3.98 -0.09
N ARG A 71 -0.37 5.03 -0.73
CA ARG A 71 0.30 6.13 -0.03
C ARG A 71 -0.62 6.80 0.99
N LYS A 72 -1.86 7.08 0.59
CA LYS A 72 -2.87 7.72 1.45
C LYS A 72 -3.27 6.82 2.63
N ALA A 73 -3.46 5.52 2.38
CA ALA A 73 -3.77 4.54 3.42
C ALA A 73 -2.68 4.48 4.50
N ILE A 74 -1.40 4.63 4.13
CA ILE A 74 -0.33 4.77 5.12
C ILE A 74 -0.46 6.08 5.89
N VAL A 75 -0.45 7.22 5.18
CA VAL A 75 -0.44 8.55 5.80
C VAL A 75 -1.63 8.79 6.74
N ASP A 76 -2.82 8.30 6.37
CA ASP A 76 -4.04 8.51 7.16
C ASP A 76 -4.11 7.64 8.43
N ASN A 77 -3.31 6.57 8.53
CA ASN A 77 -3.44 5.56 9.60
C ASN A 77 -2.17 5.37 10.43
N VAL A 78 -1.06 6.05 10.13
CA VAL A 78 0.12 6.03 11.01
C VAL A 78 -0.23 6.56 12.41
N PRO A 79 0.35 5.99 13.48
CA PRO A 79 1.35 4.92 13.50
C PRO A 79 0.75 3.48 13.54
N GLU A 80 -0.57 3.33 13.47
CA GLU A 80 -1.27 2.06 13.70
C GLU A 80 -1.14 1.08 12.52
N VAL A 81 -0.15 0.19 12.58
CA VAL A 81 0.20 -0.76 11.50
C VAL A 81 -0.98 -1.62 11.04
N ASP A 82 -1.80 -2.12 11.98
CA ASP A 82 -2.94 -2.95 11.63
C ASP A 82 -4.04 -2.15 10.89
N ASN A 83 -4.22 -0.88 11.23
CA ASN A 83 -5.12 0.03 10.51
C ASN A 83 -4.57 0.35 9.12
N ILE A 84 -3.26 0.58 8.99
CA ILE A 84 -2.60 0.76 7.68
C ILE A 84 -2.85 -0.46 6.79
N LYS A 85 -2.59 -1.67 7.30
CA LYS A 85 -2.81 -2.93 6.56
C LYS A 85 -4.27 -3.08 6.12
N THR A 86 -5.20 -2.85 7.04
CA THR A 86 -6.64 -2.94 6.78
C THR A 86 -7.05 -1.92 5.71
N SER A 87 -6.60 -0.67 5.82
CA SER A 87 -6.89 0.38 4.85
C SER A 87 -6.26 0.11 3.49
N ILE A 88 -5.06 -0.46 3.41
CA ILE A 88 -4.45 -0.86 2.13
C ILE A 88 -5.30 -1.93 1.45
N LEU A 89 -5.70 -2.98 2.18
CA LEU A 89 -6.53 -4.03 1.62
C LEU A 89 -7.93 -3.51 1.22
N ALA A 90 -8.49 -2.60 2.02
CA ALA A 90 -9.74 -1.92 1.69
C ALA A 90 -9.71 -1.26 0.31
N THR A 91 -8.59 -0.60 -0.05
CA THR A 91 -8.49 0.09 -1.34
C THR A 91 -8.58 -0.85 -2.54
N ILE A 92 -7.98 -2.05 -2.46
CA ILE A 92 -8.04 -3.01 -3.57
C ILE A 92 -9.41 -3.68 -3.65
N PHE A 93 -10.03 -4.02 -2.52
CA PHE A 93 -11.38 -4.58 -2.48
C PHE A 93 -12.44 -3.56 -2.93
N HIS A 94 -12.26 -2.29 -2.58
CA HIS A 94 -13.10 -1.22 -3.11
C HIS A 94 -13.01 -1.16 -4.64
N CYS A 95 -11.79 -1.21 -5.20
CA CYS A 95 -11.60 -1.16 -6.66
C CYS A 95 -12.24 -2.34 -7.42
N MET A 96 -12.47 -3.50 -6.78
CA MET A 96 -13.19 -4.63 -7.40
C MET A 96 -14.69 -4.69 -7.03
N SER A 97 -15.14 -3.78 -6.18
CA SER A 97 -16.53 -3.74 -5.72
C SER A 97 -17.48 -3.42 -6.86
N THR A 98 -18.63 -4.09 -6.87
CA THR A 98 -19.69 -3.89 -7.87
C THR A 98 -21.04 -3.74 -7.19
N ASP A 99 -22.04 -3.24 -7.90
CA ASP A 99 -23.40 -3.14 -7.37
C ASP A 99 -23.98 -4.52 -6.99
N ALA A 100 -23.59 -5.58 -7.71
CA ALA A 100 -24.04 -6.95 -7.44
C ALA A 100 -23.25 -7.66 -6.33
N LYS A 101 -21.97 -7.32 -6.16
CA LYS A 101 -21.08 -7.88 -5.14
C LYS A 101 -20.32 -6.73 -4.47
N PRO A 102 -21.00 -5.97 -3.59
CA PRO A 102 -20.37 -4.83 -2.94
C PRO A 102 -19.41 -5.31 -1.84
N MET A 103 -18.23 -4.71 -1.78
CA MET A 103 -17.13 -5.10 -0.87
C MET A 103 -16.96 -4.09 0.27
N GLN A 104 -18.06 -3.52 0.75
CA GLN A 104 -18.02 -2.34 1.61
C GLN A 104 -17.53 -2.61 3.04
N SER A 105 -17.63 -3.86 3.50
CA SER A 105 -17.21 -4.32 4.84
C SER A 105 -15.71 -4.18 5.13
N LYS A 106 -14.89 -3.93 4.10
CA LYS A 106 -13.46 -3.67 4.26
C LYS A 106 -13.12 -2.19 4.34
N CYS A 107 -14.05 -1.31 3.98
CA CYS A 107 -13.85 0.14 3.99
C CYS A 107 -14.17 0.72 5.38
N PRO A 108 -13.59 1.88 5.76
CA PRO A 108 -13.95 2.54 7.01
C PRO A 108 -15.44 2.89 7.04
N GLU A 109 -16.04 2.85 8.23
CA GLU A 109 -17.44 3.15 8.45
C GLU A 109 -17.67 4.65 8.72
N GLY A 110 -18.92 5.07 8.69
CA GLY A 110 -19.33 6.42 9.10
C GLY A 110 -19.26 7.50 8.02
N LYS A 111 -19.69 8.70 8.40
CA LYS A 111 -19.87 9.85 7.50
C LYS A 111 -18.57 10.40 6.92
N LEU A 112 -17.44 10.13 7.56
CA LEU A 112 -16.12 10.50 7.09
C LEU A 112 -15.47 9.41 6.22
N SER A 113 -16.17 8.30 5.97
CA SER A 113 -15.67 7.24 5.11
C SER A 113 -15.35 7.76 3.71
N TRP A 114 -14.15 7.41 3.22
CA TRP A 114 -13.80 7.66 1.83
C TRP A 114 -14.59 6.77 0.86
N SER A 115 -15.20 5.68 1.33
CA SER A 115 -16.13 4.87 0.53
C SER A 115 -17.46 5.59 0.38
N PHE A 116 -17.89 5.82 -0.87
CA PHE A 116 -19.18 6.44 -1.15
C PHE A 116 -20.35 5.60 -0.60
N TYR A 117 -20.18 4.27 -0.56
CA TYR A 117 -21.21 3.35 -0.10
C TYR A 117 -21.43 3.49 1.40
N ASN A 118 -20.37 3.32 2.21
CA ASN A 118 -20.46 3.44 3.67
C ASN A 118 -20.87 4.85 4.10
N ARG A 119 -20.48 5.87 3.34
CA ARG A 119 -20.90 7.24 3.61
C ARG A 119 -22.39 7.44 3.40
N ALA A 120 -22.93 6.92 2.29
CA ALA A 120 -24.36 6.98 2.02
C ALA A 120 -25.15 6.19 3.07
N GLU A 121 -24.67 5.00 3.44
CA GLU A 121 -25.26 4.18 4.49
C GLU A 121 -25.28 4.90 5.84
N ALA A 122 -24.17 5.51 6.25
CA ALA A 122 -24.09 6.31 7.49
C ALA A 122 -24.96 7.58 7.48
N ASP A 123 -25.31 8.08 6.29
CA ASP A 123 -26.22 9.21 6.09
C ASP A 123 -27.69 8.77 5.91
N ASN A 124 -27.99 7.47 5.99
CA ASN A 124 -29.30 6.89 5.66
C ASN A 124 -29.79 7.24 4.24
N LYS A 125 -28.86 7.27 3.27
CA LYS A 125 -29.12 7.53 1.85
C LYS A 125 -28.85 6.29 1.02
N VAL A 126 -29.52 6.18 -0.13
CA VAL A 126 -29.22 5.12 -1.12
C VAL A 126 -27.83 5.35 -1.70
N PRO A 127 -26.91 4.37 -1.63
CA PRO A 127 -25.60 4.46 -2.28
C PRO A 127 -25.71 4.68 -3.78
N GLY A 128 -24.80 5.50 -4.33
CA GLY A 128 -24.66 5.63 -5.78
C GLY A 128 -24.21 4.31 -6.45
N SER A 129 -24.29 4.23 -7.78
CA SER A 129 -23.79 3.06 -8.49
C SER A 129 -22.26 3.03 -8.51
N HIS A 130 -21.68 1.83 -8.33
CA HIS A 130 -20.26 1.55 -8.56
C HIS A 130 -19.83 1.89 -9.99
N LYS A 131 -20.77 2.03 -10.94
CA LYS A 131 -20.48 2.52 -12.29
C LYS A 131 -19.79 3.88 -12.30
N SER A 132 -20.03 4.72 -11.29
CA SER A 132 -19.41 6.05 -11.13
C SER A 132 -17.95 6.03 -10.68
N MET A 133 -17.45 4.87 -10.21
CA MET A 133 -16.07 4.76 -9.72
C MET A 133 -15.06 4.97 -10.84
N LYS A 134 -14.09 5.85 -10.59
CA LYS A 134 -13.02 6.18 -11.54
C LYS A 134 -12.05 5.03 -11.77
N THR A 135 -11.80 4.24 -10.73
CA THR A 135 -10.84 3.12 -10.77
C THR A 135 -11.60 1.85 -10.43
N LYS A 136 -11.67 0.95 -11.42
CA LYS A 136 -12.29 -0.36 -11.30
C LYS A 136 -11.29 -1.41 -11.75
N LEU A 137 -11.29 -2.54 -11.09
CA LEU A 137 -10.48 -3.71 -11.42
C LEU A 137 -11.38 -4.93 -11.53
N SER A 138 -11.10 -5.81 -12.49
CA SER A 138 -11.80 -7.09 -12.58
C SER A 138 -11.33 -8.04 -11.47
N GLU A 139 -12.18 -9.00 -11.11
CA GLU A 139 -11.84 -10.04 -10.14
C GLU A 139 -10.60 -10.84 -10.57
N GLU A 140 -10.49 -11.14 -11.87
CA GLU A 140 -9.30 -11.77 -12.46
C GLU A 140 -8.02 -10.96 -12.21
N VAL A 141 -8.05 -9.65 -12.48
CA VAL A 141 -6.89 -8.78 -12.26
C VAL A 141 -6.52 -8.74 -10.79
N VAL A 142 -7.49 -8.57 -9.90
CA VAL A 142 -7.24 -8.53 -8.46
C VAL A 142 -6.66 -9.85 -7.96
N ALA A 143 -7.20 -11.00 -8.37
CA ALA A 143 -6.69 -12.30 -7.99
C ALA A 143 -5.18 -12.47 -8.31
N LYS A 144 -4.71 -11.89 -9.43
CA LYS A 144 -3.30 -11.96 -9.83
C LYS A 144 -2.37 -11.02 -9.07
N ILE A 145 -2.87 -9.88 -8.56
CA ILE A 145 -2.05 -8.87 -7.87
C ILE A 145 -2.20 -8.88 -6.35
N LEU A 146 -3.26 -9.51 -5.82
CA LEU A 146 -3.56 -9.55 -4.39
C LEU A 146 -2.41 -10.12 -3.54
N PRO A 147 -1.72 -11.21 -3.93
CA PRO A 147 -0.60 -11.73 -3.13
C PRO A 147 0.54 -10.70 -2.97
N MET A 148 0.81 -9.92 -4.01
CA MET A 148 1.81 -8.86 -3.97
C MET A 148 1.33 -7.69 -3.09
N TYR A 149 0.04 -7.34 -3.16
CA TYR A 149 -0.57 -6.34 -2.29
C TYR A 149 -0.47 -6.74 -0.80
N GLN A 150 -0.76 -8.00 -0.48
CA GLN A 150 -0.65 -8.54 0.88
C GLN A 150 0.78 -8.55 1.39
N HIS A 151 1.75 -8.89 0.53
CA HIS A 151 3.16 -8.81 0.87
C HIS A 151 3.60 -7.38 1.18
N LEU A 152 3.21 -6.39 0.36
CA LEU A 152 3.53 -4.99 0.62
C LEU A 152 2.80 -4.40 1.85
N ALA A 153 1.66 -4.99 2.22
CA ALA A 153 0.94 -4.68 3.47
C ALA A 153 1.40 -5.52 4.67
N SER A 154 2.56 -6.18 4.56
CA SER A 154 3.14 -6.97 5.65
C SER A 154 3.63 -6.08 6.79
N LYS A 155 3.62 -6.62 8.02
CA LYS A 155 4.02 -5.86 9.22
C LYS A 155 5.47 -5.39 9.10
N GLU A 156 6.32 -6.23 8.51
CA GLU A 156 7.74 -5.98 8.29
C GLU A 156 7.97 -4.73 7.43
N ILE A 157 7.18 -4.54 6.38
CA ILE A 157 7.28 -3.38 5.49
C ILE A 157 6.64 -2.15 6.15
N LEU A 158 5.45 -2.30 6.74
CA LEU A 158 4.72 -1.17 7.30
C LEU A 158 5.39 -0.57 8.53
N LEU A 159 6.09 -1.38 9.34
CA LEU A 159 6.90 -0.89 10.47
C LEU A 159 7.99 0.09 10.03
N THR A 160 8.50 0.00 8.80
CA THR A 160 9.52 0.93 8.30
C THR A 160 9.00 2.35 8.09
N CYS A 161 7.69 2.57 7.95
CA CYS A 161 7.10 3.86 7.59
C CYS A 161 6.11 4.43 8.61
N VAL A 162 6.14 3.93 9.85
CA VAL A 162 5.24 4.38 10.93
C VAL A 162 5.38 5.86 11.29
N SER A 163 6.50 6.50 10.92
CA SER A 163 6.70 7.94 11.10
C SER A 163 5.90 8.82 10.14
N GLY A 164 5.34 8.23 9.07
CA GLY A 164 4.55 8.97 8.07
C GLY A 164 5.34 9.96 7.20
N LYS A 165 6.68 10.02 7.34
CA LYS A 165 7.51 10.95 6.54
C LYS A 165 7.38 10.64 5.05
N THR A 166 7.07 11.63 4.25
CA THR A 166 6.77 11.41 2.82
C THR A 166 8.02 11.36 1.96
N GLN A 167 9.03 12.18 2.24
CA GLN A 167 10.27 12.27 1.48
C GLN A 167 11.50 12.36 2.39
N ASN A 168 12.60 11.74 1.97
CA ASN A 168 13.86 11.82 2.69
C ASN A 168 14.46 13.22 2.51
N THR A 169 14.60 13.96 3.60
CA THR A 169 15.18 15.32 3.61
C THR A 169 16.61 15.36 3.09
N ASN A 170 17.34 14.24 3.16
CA ASN A 170 18.72 14.17 2.68
C ASN A 170 18.79 14.09 1.14
N GLU A 171 17.72 13.72 0.44
CA GLU A 171 17.73 13.65 -1.03
C GLU A 171 17.94 15.02 -1.68
N SER A 172 17.32 16.08 -1.14
CA SER A 172 17.52 17.44 -1.65
C SER A 172 18.93 17.94 -1.35
N LEU A 173 19.47 17.66 -0.16
CA LEU A 173 20.85 17.99 0.20
C LEU A 173 21.85 17.26 -0.70
N HIS A 174 21.68 15.96 -0.92
CA HIS A 174 22.54 15.18 -1.82
C HIS A 174 22.53 15.77 -3.24
N SER A 175 21.36 16.15 -3.77
CA SER A 175 21.28 16.79 -5.10
C SER A 175 22.07 18.11 -5.15
N CYS A 176 22.01 18.92 -4.09
CA CYS A 176 22.81 20.15 -3.99
C CYS A 176 24.32 19.87 -3.91
N VAL A 177 24.73 18.86 -3.12
CA VAL A 177 26.15 18.46 -2.99
C VAL A 177 26.68 17.93 -4.33
N TRP A 178 25.96 17.01 -4.98
CA TRP A 178 26.36 16.46 -6.28
C TRP A 178 26.43 17.50 -7.40
N ARG A 179 25.62 18.57 -7.31
CA ARG A 179 25.70 19.71 -8.22
C ARG A 179 26.99 20.53 -8.04
N LYS A 180 27.46 20.67 -6.80
CA LYS A 180 28.68 21.42 -6.47
C LYS A 180 29.95 20.60 -6.64
N CYS A 181 29.88 19.30 -6.36
CA CYS A 181 30.99 18.37 -6.43
C CYS A 181 30.58 17.21 -7.33
N SER A 182 30.71 17.39 -8.65
CA SER A 182 30.37 16.32 -9.60
C SER A 182 31.30 15.12 -9.40
N LYS A 183 30.73 13.92 -9.52
CA LYS A 183 31.48 12.66 -9.46
C LYS A 183 32.54 12.54 -10.56
N ASP A 184 32.33 13.25 -11.67
CA ASP A 184 33.14 13.13 -12.88
C ASP A 184 34.47 13.90 -12.78
N VAL A 185 34.68 14.69 -11.71
CA VAL A 185 35.88 15.54 -11.55
C VAL A 185 37.00 14.82 -10.78
N PHE A 186 36.68 13.76 -10.03
CA PHE A 186 37.64 13.04 -9.17
C PHE A 186 37.62 11.51 -9.40
N ALA A 187 37.20 11.07 -10.58
CA ALA A 187 37.22 9.66 -10.99
C ALA A 187 38.52 9.30 -11.71
#